data_AF-A0A9P3UVF4-F1
#
_entry.id   AF-A0A9P3UVF4-F1
#
_cell.length_a   1.000
_cell.length_b   1.000
_cell.length_c   1.000
_cell.angle_alpha   90.00
_cell.angle_beta   90.00
_cell.angle_gamma   90.00
#
_symmetry.space_group_name_H-M   'P 1'
#
loop_
_entity.id
_entity.type
_entity.pdbx_description
1 polymer ?
#
loop_
_entity_poly.entity_id
_entity_poly.type
_entity_poly.pdbx_seq_one_letter_code
_entity_poly.pdbx_strand_id
1 'polypeptide(L)'
;EPKTQSGYCENPVIVSILCATWFKDLKSPGVVFKHYFDPITVDTLTLIFTLVHFCLKEWSTGKHVQTEFTEKDLLKQYLVFRADIDKWQKMNITVTTNKCKKMFIRACKNAGLTAAAVPKPQLTGDAEERARKELEGHTGETDSELDDAGASTDEELD
;
A
#
# COMPACT_ATOMS: atom_id res chain seq x y z
N GLU A 1 -11.15 18.67 -32.20
CA GLU A 1 -9.70 18.52 -31.95
C GLU A 1 -9.43 17.19 -31.26
N PRO A 2 -8.45 16.39 -31.71
CA PRO A 2 -8.07 15.19 -30.97
C PRO A 2 -7.40 15.64 -29.68
N LYS A 3 -8.09 15.44 -28.55
CA LYS A 3 -7.52 15.64 -27.21
C LYS A 3 -6.20 14.88 -27.14
N THR A 4 -5.12 15.55 -26.76
CA THR A 4 -3.80 14.96 -26.51
C THR A 4 -3.97 13.70 -25.66
N GLN A 5 -3.81 12.52 -26.26
CA GLN A 5 -3.98 11.24 -25.59
C GLN A 5 -2.81 11.03 -24.63
N SER A 6 -2.97 11.53 -23.40
CA SER A 6 -2.00 11.38 -22.31
C SER A 6 -2.55 10.47 -21.21
N GLY A 7 -1.66 9.89 -20.39
CA GLY A 7 -2.05 9.06 -19.25
C GLY A 7 -2.48 7.63 -19.61
N TYR A 8 -1.64 6.89 -20.33
CA TYR A 8 -1.93 5.53 -20.85
C TYR A 8 -2.62 4.58 -19.84
N CYS A 9 -2.10 4.45 -18.61
CA CYS A 9 -2.69 3.63 -17.54
C CYS A 9 -3.36 4.46 -16.42
N GLU A 10 -3.81 5.68 -16.72
CA GLU A 10 -4.31 6.62 -15.71
C GLU A 10 -5.80 6.97 -15.88
N ASN A 11 -6.48 6.30 -16.80
CA ASN A 11 -7.91 6.52 -17.01
C ASN A 11 -8.70 6.18 -15.72
N PRO A 12 -9.59 7.07 -15.23
CA PRO A 12 -10.38 6.83 -14.03
C PRO A 12 -11.16 5.51 -14.02
N VAL A 13 -11.56 5.00 -15.19
CA VAL A 13 -12.23 3.69 -15.33
C VAL A 13 -11.41 2.55 -14.72
N ILE A 14 -10.07 2.60 -14.84
CA ILE A 14 -9.20 1.56 -14.30
C ILE A 14 -9.36 1.45 -12.79
N VAL A 15 -9.33 2.60 -12.10
CA VAL A 15 -9.52 2.65 -10.64
C VAL A 15 -10.95 2.25 -10.27
N SER A 16 -11.96 2.69 -11.03
CA SER A 16 -13.35 2.28 -10.78
C SER A 16 -13.53 0.76 -10.87
N ILE A 17 -12.92 0.11 -11.87
CA ILE A 17 -12.94 -1.35 -12.01
C ILE A 17 -12.20 -2.01 -10.83
N LEU A 18 -11.00 -1.52 -10.47
CA LEU A 18 -10.25 -2.03 -9.31
C LEU A 18 -11.11 -2.01 -8.04
N CYS A 19 -11.74 -0.86 -7.76
CA CYS A 19 -12.62 -0.67 -6.62
C CYS A 19 -13.82 -1.62 -6.64
N ALA A 20 -14.49 -1.76 -7.80
CA ALA A 20 -15.67 -2.61 -7.91
C ALA A 20 -15.34 -4.11 -7.79
N THR A 21 -14.18 -4.55 -8.29
CA THR A 21 -13.84 -5.97 -8.41
C THR A 21 -13.03 -6.49 -7.21
N TRP A 22 -12.01 -5.76 -6.75
CA TRP A 22 -11.07 -6.25 -5.72
C TRP A 22 -11.02 -5.40 -4.45
N PHE A 23 -11.55 -4.18 -4.45
CA PHE A 23 -11.45 -3.23 -3.32
C PHE A 23 -12.81 -2.60 -2.96
N LYS A 24 -13.84 -3.44 -2.85
CA LYS A 24 -15.21 -3.00 -2.56
C LYS A 24 -15.39 -2.66 -1.07
N ASP A 25 -14.80 -3.46 -0.20
CA ASP A 25 -14.88 -3.36 1.26
C ASP A 25 -13.62 -3.96 1.93
N LEU A 26 -13.54 -3.87 3.26
CA LEU A 26 -12.41 -4.37 4.04
C LEU A 26 -12.18 -5.89 3.95
N LYS A 27 -13.19 -6.66 3.49
CA LYS A 27 -13.10 -8.11 3.32
C LYS A 27 -12.76 -8.51 1.88
N SER A 28 -12.69 -7.53 0.98
CA SER A 28 -12.44 -7.79 -0.44
C SER A 28 -11.03 -8.33 -0.66
N PRO A 29 -10.81 -9.18 -1.68
CA PRO A 29 -9.52 -9.84 -1.89
C PRO A 29 -8.33 -8.88 -2.00
N GLY A 30 -8.51 -7.71 -2.63
CA GLY A 30 -7.46 -6.71 -2.76
C GLY A 30 -7.01 -6.10 -1.43
N VAL A 31 -7.88 -6.11 -0.42
CA VAL A 31 -7.55 -5.64 0.94
C VAL A 31 -6.91 -6.77 1.76
N VAL A 32 -7.53 -7.95 1.76
CA VAL A 32 -7.06 -9.12 2.54
C VAL A 32 -5.69 -9.59 2.04
N PHE A 33 -5.51 -9.64 0.73
CA PHE A 33 -4.30 -10.12 0.07
C PHE A 33 -3.45 -8.96 -0.48
N LYS A 34 -3.35 -7.86 0.28
CA LYS A 34 -2.66 -6.62 -0.13
C LYS A 34 -1.27 -6.81 -0.75
N HIS A 35 -0.50 -7.81 -0.30
CA HIS A 35 0.84 -8.08 -0.79
C HIS A 35 0.89 -8.47 -2.27
N TYR A 36 -0.21 -8.98 -2.83
CA TYR A 36 -0.32 -9.29 -4.26
C TYR A 36 -0.76 -8.09 -5.10
N PHE A 37 -1.14 -6.97 -4.46
CA PHE A 37 -1.67 -5.78 -5.11
C PHE A 37 -0.91 -4.48 -4.77
N ASP A 38 0.12 -4.51 -3.91
CA ASP A 38 0.97 -3.35 -3.57
C ASP A 38 2.38 -3.49 -4.17
N PRO A 39 2.70 -2.77 -5.27
CA PRO A 39 1.83 -1.91 -6.07
C PRO A 39 0.91 -2.71 -7.01
N ILE A 40 -0.10 -2.06 -7.62
CA ILE A 40 -0.97 -2.73 -8.61
C ILE A 40 -0.09 -3.34 -9.70
N THR A 41 -0.27 -4.64 -9.97
CA THR A 41 0.62 -5.40 -10.85
C THR A 41 0.30 -5.16 -12.32
N VAL A 42 1.28 -5.44 -13.17
CA VAL A 42 1.09 -5.44 -14.64
C VAL A 42 0.01 -6.45 -15.03
N ASP A 43 -0.05 -7.61 -14.38
CA ASP A 43 -1.09 -8.62 -14.62
C ASP A 43 -2.49 -8.08 -14.36
N THR A 44 -2.68 -7.37 -13.24
CA THR A 44 -3.97 -6.74 -12.92
C THR A 44 -4.35 -5.68 -13.95
N LEU A 45 -3.43 -4.82 -14.35
CA LEU A 45 -3.69 -3.82 -15.40
C LEU A 45 -4.03 -4.49 -16.74
N THR A 46 -3.29 -5.52 -17.12
CA THR A 46 -3.51 -6.27 -18.37
C THR A 46 -4.90 -6.90 -18.39
N LEU A 47 -5.32 -7.50 -17.28
CA LEU A 47 -6.65 -8.06 -17.14
C LEU A 47 -7.74 -6.98 -17.30
N ILE A 48 -7.56 -5.81 -16.68
CA ILE A 48 -8.50 -4.69 -16.81
C ILE A 48 -8.59 -4.20 -18.26
N PHE A 49 -7.46 -4.02 -18.95
CA PHE A 49 -7.46 -3.61 -20.36
C PHE A 49 -8.16 -4.65 -21.23
N THR A 50 -7.93 -5.94 -20.97
CA THR A 50 -8.59 -7.04 -21.67
C THR A 50 -10.10 -7.03 -21.44
N LEU A 51 -10.56 -6.80 -20.21
CA LEU A 51 -11.97 -6.66 -19.85
C LEU A 51 -12.61 -5.45 -20.55
N VAL A 52 -11.96 -4.29 -20.51
CA VAL A 52 -12.47 -3.08 -21.18
C VAL A 52 -12.57 -3.31 -22.69
N HIS A 53 -11.56 -3.91 -23.32
CA HIS A 53 -11.59 -4.23 -24.74
C HIS A 53 -12.72 -5.20 -25.09
N PHE A 54 -12.90 -6.25 -24.27
CA PHE A 54 -13.99 -7.20 -24.44
C PHE A 54 -15.35 -6.51 -24.38
N CYS A 55 -15.61 -5.70 -23.35
CA CYS A 55 -16.86 -4.94 -23.24
C CYS A 55 -17.05 -4.00 -24.45
N LEU A 56 -16.00 -3.31 -24.90
CA LEU A 56 -16.10 -2.46 -26.09
C LEU A 56 -16.45 -3.26 -27.36
N LYS A 57 -15.95 -4.49 -27.47
CA LYS A 57 -16.26 -5.40 -28.59
C LYS A 57 -17.73 -5.82 -28.59
N GLU A 58 -18.30 -6.13 -27.42
CA GLU A 58 -19.73 -6.48 -27.27
C GLU A 58 -20.67 -5.36 -27.74
N TRP A 59 -20.23 -4.11 -27.62
CA TRP A 59 -20.99 -2.93 -28.03
C TRP A 59 -20.59 -2.36 -29.39
N SER A 60 -19.65 -3.00 -30.10
CA SER A 60 -19.04 -2.45 -31.32
C SER A 60 -20.02 -2.21 -32.48
N THR A 61 -21.15 -2.92 -32.49
CA THR A 61 -22.21 -2.77 -33.52
C THR A 61 -23.25 -1.70 -33.15
N GLY A 62 -23.11 -1.03 -32.00
CA GLY A 62 -24.12 -0.14 -31.43
C GLY A 62 -25.27 -0.86 -30.72
N LYS A 63 -25.29 -2.20 -30.74
CA LYS A 63 -26.17 -3.05 -29.95
C LYS A 63 -25.32 -3.97 -29.08
N HIS A 64 -25.79 -4.26 -27.87
CA HIS A 64 -25.15 -5.22 -26.98
C HIS A 64 -25.29 -6.63 -27.55
N VAL A 65 -24.16 -7.23 -27.91
CA VAL A 65 -24.07 -8.64 -28.29
C VAL A 65 -23.33 -9.36 -27.18
N GLN A 66 -24.07 -10.11 -26.36
CA GLN A 66 -23.49 -10.89 -25.29
C GLN A 66 -22.58 -11.98 -25.88
N THR A 67 -21.34 -12.00 -25.44
CA THR A 67 -20.35 -13.01 -25.83
C THR A 67 -19.76 -13.68 -24.58
N GLU A 68 -19.12 -14.82 -24.75
CA GLU A 68 -18.47 -15.49 -23.62
C GLU A 68 -17.07 -14.92 -23.39
N PHE A 69 -16.77 -14.58 -22.13
CA PHE A 69 -15.42 -14.19 -21.71
C PHE A 69 -14.59 -15.46 -21.51
N THR A 70 -14.04 -16.01 -22.59
CA THR A 70 -13.19 -17.21 -22.54
C THR A 70 -11.71 -16.87 -22.70
N GLU A 71 -10.85 -17.61 -22.01
CA GLU A 71 -9.39 -17.46 -22.16
C GLU A 71 -8.95 -17.67 -23.60
N LYS A 72 -9.51 -18.68 -24.28
CA LYS A 72 -9.16 -19.02 -25.67
C LYS A 72 -9.33 -17.85 -26.63
N ASP A 73 -10.40 -17.07 -26.46
CA ASP A 73 -10.73 -15.96 -27.35
C ASP A 73 -9.97 -14.68 -26.99
N LEU A 74 -9.58 -14.54 -25.72
CA LEU A 74 -8.98 -13.33 -25.19
C LEU A 74 -7.46 -13.39 -25.05
N LEU A 75 -6.86 -14.59 -25.01
CA LEU A 75 -5.43 -14.77 -24.77
C LEU A 75 -4.57 -13.95 -25.74
N LYS A 76 -4.93 -13.93 -27.03
CA LYS A 76 -4.22 -13.13 -28.03
C LYS A 76 -4.21 -11.65 -27.67
N GLN A 77 -5.36 -11.10 -27.29
CA GLN A 77 -5.50 -9.70 -26.95
C GLN A 77 -4.86 -9.36 -25.60
N TYR A 78 -4.97 -10.27 -24.63
CA TYR A 78 -4.29 -10.17 -23.34
C TYR A 78 -2.78 -10.05 -23.52
N LEU A 79 -2.16 -10.90 -24.36
CA LEU A 79 -0.72 -10.87 -24.62
C LEU A 79 -0.26 -9.57 -25.28
N VAL A 80 -1.08 -9.00 -26.16
CA VAL A 80 -0.80 -7.67 -26.76
C VAL A 80 -0.80 -6.59 -25.67
N PHE A 81 -1.85 -6.53 -24.84
CA PHE A 81 -1.89 -5.56 -23.74
C PHE A 81 -0.77 -5.78 -22.73
N ARG A 82 -0.38 -7.03 -22.48
CA ARG A 82 0.73 -7.35 -21.60
C ARG A 82 2.01 -6.73 -22.11
N ALA A 83 2.32 -6.93 -23.40
CA ALA A 83 3.50 -6.37 -24.03
C ALA A 83 3.51 -4.83 -23.99
N ASP A 84 2.36 -4.20 -24.24
CA ASP A 84 2.24 -2.74 -24.21
C ASP A 84 2.42 -2.17 -22.79
N ILE A 85 1.82 -2.80 -21.77
CA ILE A 85 1.96 -2.36 -20.37
C ILE A 85 3.38 -2.62 -19.86
N ASP A 86 3.99 -3.75 -20.21
CA ASP A 86 5.40 -4.03 -19.88
C ASP A 86 6.32 -2.98 -20.53
N LYS A 87 6.05 -2.60 -21.79
CA LYS A 87 6.78 -1.52 -22.47
C LYS A 87 6.59 -0.19 -21.74
N TRP A 88 5.35 0.19 -21.42
CA TRP A 88 5.03 1.40 -20.66
C TRP A 88 5.76 1.44 -19.31
N GLN A 89 5.76 0.33 -18.57
CA GLN A 89 6.45 0.25 -17.28
C GLN A 89 7.95 0.50 -17.43
N LYS A 90 8.57 -0.12 -18.44
CA LYS A 90 10.02 0.00 -18.73
C LYS A 90 10.43 1.40 -19.20
N MET A 91 9.52 2.21 -19.76
CA MET A 91 9.84 3.59 -20.16
C MET A 91 10.30 4.45 -18.97
N ASN A 92 9.72 4.23 -17.78
CA ASN A 92 10.16 4.86 -16.54
C ASN A 92 9.68 4.06 -15.33
N ILE A 93 10.46 3.08 -14.90
CA ILE A 93 10.08 2.12 -13.85
C ILE A 93 9.71 2.84 -12.55
N THR A 94 10.46 3.86 -12.15
CA THR A 94 10.21 4.61 -10.91
C THR A 94 8.86 5.32 -10.96
N VAL A 95 8.58 6.06 -12.04
CA VAL A 95 7.33 6.81 -12.18
C VAL A 95 6.12 5.89 -12.32
N THR A 96 6.23 4.83 -13.12
CA THR A 96 5.12 3.88 -13.34
C THR A 96 4.81 3.07 -12.09
N THR A 97 5.83 2.64 -11.34
CA THR A 97 5.66 2.00 -10.02
C THR A 97 4.96 2.94 -9.04
N ASN A 98 5.37 4.21 -8.98
CA ASN A 98 4.71 5.20 -8.13
C ASN A 98 3.24 5.44 -8.54
N LYS A 99 2.92 5.41 -9.83
CA LYS A 99 1.53 5.48 -10.32
C LYS A 99 0.72 4.26 -9.88
N CYS A 100 1.26 3.06 -10.03
CA CYS A 100 0.62 1.82 -9.60
C CYS A 100 0.41 1.79 -8.08
N LYS A 101 1.37 2.29 -7.30
CA LYS A 101 1.25 2.43 -5.84
C LYS A 101 0.17 3.44 -5.45
N LYS A 102 0.08 4.57 -6.17
CA LYS A 102 -1.01 5.54 -5.97
C LYS A 102 -2.38 4.94 -6.29
N MET A 103 -2.50 4.13 -7.35
CA MET A 103 -3.74 3.41 -7.67
C MET A 103 -4.13 2.44 -6.54
N PHE A 104 -3.19 1.64 -6.05
CA PHE A 104 -3.41 0.73 -4.92
C PHE A 104 -3.90 1.48 -3.67
N ILE A 105 -3.19 2.55 -3.27
CA ILE A 105 -3.57 3.36 -2.10
C ILE A 105 -4.98 3.95 -2.26
N ARG A 106 -5.32 4.44 -3.46
CA ARG A 106 -6.66 4.98 -3.74
C ARG A 106 -7.73 3.90 -3.65
N ALA A 107 -7.48 2.70 -4.16
CA ALA A 107 -8.40 1.57 -4.08
C ALA A 107 -8.60 1.11 -2.62
N CYS A 108 -7.53 1.01 -1.83
CA CYS A 108 -7.61 0.75 -0.40
C CYS A 108 -8.47 1.78 0.35
N LYS A 109 -8.27 3.08 0.08
CA LYS A 109 -9.10 4.14 0.66
C LYS A 109 -10.57 3.99 0.31
N ASN A 110 -10.88 3.61 -0.94
CA ASN A 110 -12.24 3.34 -1.37
C ASN A 110 -12.90 2.19 -0.57
N ALA A 111 -12.13 1.15 -0.24
CA ALA A 111 -12.60 0.03 0.57
C ALA A 111 -12.79 0.36 2.07
N GLY A 112 -12.55 1.61 2.47
CA GLY A 112 -12.60 2.05 3.88
C GLY A 112 -11.30 1.82 4.63
N LEU A 113 -10.23 1.34 3.97
CA LEU A 113 -8.91 1.23 4.58
C LEU A 113 -8.29 2.63 4.65
N THR A 114 -8.50 3.33 5.76
CA THR A 114 -7.73 4.52 6.07
C THR A 114 -6.30 4.09 6.40
N ALA A 115 -5.30 4.79 5.84
CA ALA A 115 -3.94 4.59 6.29
C ALA A 115 -3.93 4.91 7.78
N ALA A 116 -3.63 3.93 8.63
CA ALA A 116 -3.27 4.21 10.02
C ALA A 116 -2.20 5.30 9.95
N ALA A 117 -2.44 6.44 10.60
CA ALA A 117 -1.46 7.51 10.64
C ALA A 117 -0.16 6.88 11.12
N VAL A 118 0.87 6.88 10.26
CA VAL A 118 2.20 6.41 10.67
C VAL A 118 2.58 7.31 11.84
N PRO A 119 2.71 6.77 13.08
CA PRO A 119 3.07 7.60 14.21
C PRO A 119 4.40 8.26 13.87
N LYS A 120 4.40 9.59 13.79
CA LYS A 120 5.65 10.31 13.61
C LYS A 120 6.42 10.23 14.93
N PRO A 121 7.75 10.02 14.90
CA PRO A 121 8.58 10.16 16.09
C PRO A 121 8.27 11.50 16.75
N GLN A 122 7.92 11.49 18.04
CA GLN A 122 7.62 12.71 18.79
C GLN A 122 8.88 13.31 19.44
N LEU A 123 9.95 12.52 19.51
CA LEU A 123 11.27 12.97 19.95
C LEU A 123 11.99 13.60 18.76
N THR A 124 11.64 14.85 18.44
CA THR A 124 12.29 15.62 17.38
C THR A 124 12.47 17.07 17.84
N GLY A 125 13.56 17.72 17.43
CA GLY A 125 13.81 19.13 17.72
C GLY A 125 13.94 19.40 19.21
N ASP A 126 13.17 20.35 19.74
CA ASP A 126 13.27 20.76 21.15
C ASP A 126 12.99 19.62 22.14
N ALA A 127 12.18 18.62 21.76
CA ALA A 127 11.93 17.44 22.61
C ALA A 127 13.16 16.53 22.72
N GLU A 128 13.93 16.41 21.64
CA GLU A 128 15.17 15.65 21.58
C GLU A 128 16.28 16.35 22.38
N GLU A 129 16.37 17.68 22.26
CA GLU A 129 17.32 18.50 23.03
C GLU A 129 17.07 18.38 24.55
N ARG A 130 15.81 18.45 24.99
CA ARG A 130 15.45 18.30 26.41
C ARG A 130 15.79 16.91 26.93
N ALA A 131 15.45 15.86 26.19
CA ALA A 131 15.73 14.49 26.58
C ALA A 131 17.24 14.22 26.67
N ARG A 132 18.04 14.77 25.75
CA ARG A 132 19.51 14.67 25.82
C ARG A 132 20.06 15.36 27.06
N LYS A 133 19.59 16.57 27.36
CA LYS A 133 20.02 17.32 28.56
C LYS A 133 19.63 16.61 29.86
N GLU A 134 18.49 15.95 29.90
CA GLU A 134 18.05 15.14 31.04
C GLU A 134 18.96 13.90 31.24
N LEU A 135 19.33 13.22 30.15
CA LEU A 135 20.22 12.06 30.17
C LEU A 135 21.67 12.42 30.55
N GLU A 136 22.17 13.58 30.14
CA GLU A 136 23.51 14.08 30.53
C GLU A 136 23.66 14.27 32.06
N GLY A 137 22.55 14.44 32.78
CA GLY A 137 22.51 14.57 34.24
C GLY A 137 22.36 13.26 35.01
N HIS A 138 22.31 12.11 34.34
CA HIS A 138 21.99 10.83 34.98
C HIS A 138 23.02 9.76 34.62
N THR A 139 23.80 9.29 35.60
CA THR A 139 24.80 8.22 35.43
C THR A 139 24.17 6.82 35.34
N GLY A 140 22.85 6.71 35.57
CA GLY A 140 22.13 5.43 35.51
C GLY A 140 22.47 4.47 36.65
N GLU A 141 23.27 4.88 37.64
CA GLU A 141 23.56 4.08 38.81
C GLU A 141 22.39 4.23 39.80
N THR A 142 21.59 3.17 39.90
CA THR A 142 20.60 3.01 40.96
C THR A 142 21.39 2.54 42.18
N ASP A 143 21.48 3.35 43.22
CA ASP A 143 22.14 2.98 44.48
C ASP A 143 21.49 1.71 45.00
N SER A 144 22.26 0.62 45.05
CA SER A 144 21.78 -0.64 45.63
C SER A 144 21.66 -0.43 47.13
N GLU A 145 20.45 -0.58 47.66
CA GLU A 145 20.18 -0.48 49.09
C GLU A 145 21.14 -1.39 49.87
N LEU A 146 22.02 -0.81 50.67
CA LEU A 146 22.84 -1.55 51.63
C LEU A 146 21.93 -1.94 52.81
N ASP A 147 21.62 -3.23 52.91
CA ASP A 147 20.97 -3.83 54.07
C ASP A 147 21.82 -3.60 55.33
N ASP A 148 21.37 -2.72 56.22
CA ASP A 148 21.94 -2.53 57.55
C ASP A 148 21.54 -3.72 58.46
N ALA A 149 22.38 -4.74 58.46
CA ALA A 149 22.32 -5.80 59.47
C ALA A 149 22.79 -5.22 60.82
N GLY A 150 21.83 -4.86 61.66
CA GLY A 150 22.05 -4.37 63.02
C GLY A 150 22.95 -5.29 63.85
N ALA A 151 24.17 -4.84 64.10
CA ALA A 151 25.05 -5.39 65.11
C ALA A 151 24.76 -4.68 66.45
N SER A 152 23.97 -5.31 67.31
CA SER A 152 23.99 -5.02 68.74
C SER A 152 24.94 -6.00 69.42
N THR A 153 26.16 -5.55 69.70
CA THR A 153 27.08 -6.18 70.65
C THR A 153 26.67 -5.85 72.08
N ASP A 154 26.76 -6.87 72.93
CA ASP A 154 26.49 -6.90 74.37
C ASP A 154 27.26 -5.85 75.19
N GLU A 155 26.68 -5.40 76.31
CA GLU A 155 27.44 -5.10 77.52
C GLU A 155 26.63 -5.50 78.78
N GLU A 156 27.25 -6.44 79.51
CA GLU A 156 26.95 -7.05 80.81
C GLU A 156 27.15 -6.05 81.96
N LEU A 157 26.46 -6.17 83.11
CA LEU A 157 26.93 -5.77 84.45
C LEU A 157 25.94 -6.16 85.57
N ASP A 158 26.42 -7.08 86.42
CA ASP A 158 26.09 -7.43 87.84
C ASP A 158 24.63 -7.68 88.31
#